data_AF-A0A6I4TC28-F1
#
_entry.id   AF-A0A6I4TC28-F1
#
_cell.length_a   1.000
_cell.length_b   1.000
_cell.length_c   1.000
_cell.angle_alpha   90.00
_cell.angle_beta   90.00
_cell.angle_gamma   90.00
#
_symmetry.space_group_name_H-M   'P 1'
#
loop_
_entity.id
_entity.type
_entity.pdbx_description
1 polymer ?
#
loop_
_entity_poly.entity_id
_entity_poly.type
_entity_poly.pdbx_seq_one_letter_code
_entity_poly.pdbx_strand_id
1 'polypeptide(L)'
;MPEALLRSQLDPVRDIRTGTPGPSLVVETEANDNVRVLAPESRLFELPSAVWITMIGSYVVFLLALLGATGGASATFAIAISAFYVAMFFGTARALLRQGPAQPDSPLQRTGAILQTAFGPLTRSEVYGQVLIVPVAVAFFGIAIAIISATVM
;
A
#
# COMPACT_ATOMS: atom_id res chain seq x y z
N MET A 1 -20.46 -3.37 -44.73
CA MET A 1 -21.21 -3.08 -43.50
C MET A 1 -20.23 -2.84 -42.36
N PRO A 2 -20.00 -1.58 -41.92
CA PRO A 2 -19.31 -1.36 -40.63
C PRO A 2 -19.89 -0.23 -39.72
N GLU A 3 -20.80 0.62 -40.19
CA GLU A 3 -21.27 1.80 -39.45
C GLU A 3 -22.22 1.50 -38.27
N ALA A 4 -22.92 0.35 -38.32
CA ALA A 4 -23.95 0.02 -37.34
C ALA A 4 -23.38 -0.50 -36.00
N LEU A 5 -22.19 -1.12 -36.02
CA LEU A 5 -21.54 -1.65 -34.81
C LEU A 5 -20.80 -0.55 -34.02
N LEU A 6 -20.33 0.51 -34.69
CA LEU A 6 -19.67 1.63 -34.04
C LEU A 6 -20.65 2.47 -33.19
N ARG A 7 -21.94 2.50 -33.56
CA ARG A 7 -22.96 3.29 -32.86
C ARG A 7 -23.56 2.59 -31.64
N SER A 8 -23.54 1.26 -31.56
CA SER A 8 -24.06 0.55 -30.37
C SER A 8 -23.12 0.61 -29.18
N GLN A 9 -21.86 1.01 -29.39
CA GLN A 9 -20.83 1.20 -28.36
C GLN A 9 -20.85 2.61 -27.73
N LEU A 10 -21.73 3.49 -28.20
CA LEU A 10 -21.83 4.90 -27.79
C LEU A 10 -23.15 5.21 -27.09
N ASP A 11 -23.78 4.22 -26.46
CA ASP A 11 -24.95 4.53 -25.63
C ASP A 11 -24.51 5.40 -24.44
N PRO A 12 -25.03 6.65 -24.34
CA PRO A 12 -24.60 7.57 -23.31
C PRO A 12 -25.16 7.11 -21.96
N VAL A 13 -24.32 6.50 -21.13
CA VAL A 13 -24.64 6.33 -19.71
C VAL A 13 -24.72 7.73 -19.10
N ARG A 14 -25.94 8.15 -18.72
CA ARG A 14 -26.19 9.45 -18.08
C ARG A 14 -25.35 9.57 -16.81
N ASP A 15 -24.54 10.61 -16.75
CA ASP A 15 -23.88 11.04 -15.53
C ASP A 15 -24.93 11.38 -14.45
N ILE A 16 -24.99 10.57 -13.39
CA ILE A 16 -25.97 10.65 -12.29
C ILE A 16 -25.87 11.99 -11.54
N ARG A 17 -24.74 12.71 -11.63
CA ARG A 17 -24.55 13.99 -10.95
C ARG A 17 -24.96 15.23 -11.74
N THR A 18 -24.91 15.20 -13.08
CA THR A 18 -25.08 16.44 -13.88
C THR A 18 -26.00 16.31 -15.08
N GLY A 19 -26.41 15.11 -15.50
CA GLY A 19 -27.34 14.93 -16.62
C GLY A 19 -26.79 15.34 -18.00
N THR A 20 -25.51 15.70 -18.12
CA THR A 20 -24.85 16.12 -19.37
C THR A 20 -23.88 15.03 -19.84
N PRO A 21 -23.82 14.69 -21.15
CA PRO A 21 -22.88 13.68 -21.65
C PRO A 21 -21.44 14.22 -21.64
N GLY A 22 -20.62 13.74 -20.70
CA GLY A 22 -19.17 13.93 -20.70
C GLY A 22 -18.44 12.69 -21.24
N PRO A 23 -17.32 12.83 -21.96
CA PRO A 23 -16.61 11.70 -22.57
C PRO A 23 -15.88 10.89 -21.50
N SER A 24 -16.56 9.90 -20.93
CA SER A 24 -15.87 8.80 -20.25
C SER A 24 -15.42 7.80 -21.32
N LEU A 25 -14.11 7.58 -21.42
CA LEU A 25 -13.54 6.56 -22.30
C LEU A 25 -13.88 5.19 -21.72
N VAL A 26 -14.98 4.61 -22.19
CA VAL A 26 -15.31 3.21 -21.99
C VAL A 26 -14.44 2.41 -22.96
N VAL A 27 -13.38 1.78 -22.46
CA VAL A 27 -12.61 0.81 -23.24
C VAL A 27 -13.18 -0.56 -22.92
N GLU A 28 -14.00 -1.10 -23.82
CA GLU A 28 -14.34 -2.52 -23.79
C GLU A 28 -13.05 -3.33 -24.00
N THR A 29 -12.63 -4.04 -22.95
CA THR A 29 -11.56 -5.02 -23.08
C THR A 29 -12.24 -6.35 -23.43
N GLU A 30 -12.32 -6.66 -24.73
CA GLU A 30 -13.09 -7.76 -25.38
C GLU A 30 -12.74 -9.22 -24.93
N ALA A 31 -12.36 -9.47 -23.67
CA ALA A 31 -12.21 -10.82 -23.15
C ALA A 31 -12.78 -11.02 -21.74
N ASN A 32 -13.35 -9.98 -21.15
CA ASN A 32 -13.88 -10.00 -19.79
C ASN A 32 -15.08 -9.06 -19.76
N ASP A 33 -16.29 -9.56 -19.55
CA ASP A 33 -17.58 -8.81 -19.52
C ASP A 33 -17.67 -7.76 -18.39
N ASN A 34 -16.53 -7.32 -17.88
CA ASN A 34 -16.38 -6.34 -16.84
C ASN A 34 -16.27 -4.97 -17.49
N VAL A 35 -17.36 -4.19 -17.45
CA VAL A 35 -17.31 -2.76 -17.76
C VAL A 35 -16.39 -2.10 -16.72
N ARG A 36 -15.12 -1.88 -17.08
CA ARG A 36 -14.18 -1.10 -16.27
C ARG A 36 -14.44 0.37 -16.53
N VAL A 37 -15.15 1.01 -15.62
CA VAL A 37 -15.16 2.48 -15.54
C VAL A 37 -13.73 2.91 -15.19
N LEU A 38 -12.99 3.36 -16.20
CA LEU A 38 -11.67 4.00 -16.06
C LEU A 38 -11.83 5.41 -15.47
N ALA A 39 -12.45 5.50 -14.29
CA ALA A 39 -12.26 6.69 -13.48
C ALA A 39 -10.80 6.65 -12.99
N PRO A 40 -10.00 7.72 -13.18
CA PRO A 40 -8.71 7.82 -12.51
C PRO A 40 -8.97 7.55 -11.03
N GLU A 41 -8.33 6.52 -10.47
CA GLU A 41 -8.39 6.28 -9.03
C GLU A 41 -7.65 7.45 -8.37
N SER A 42 -8.39 8.51 -8.08
CA SER A 42 -7.90 9.72 -7.41
C SER A 42 -7.53 9.46 -5.95
N ARG A 43 -7.80 8.24 -5.47
CA ARG A 43 -7.40 7.78 -4.17
C ARG A 43 -5.95 7.33 -4.21
N LEU A 44 -5.06 8.10 -3.58
CA LEU A 44 -3.82 7.49 -3.10
C LEU A 44 -4.27 6.38 -2.15
N PHE A 45 -3.88 5.14 -2.42
CA PHE A 45 -4.24 3.97 -1.62
C PHE A 45 -3.64 4.12 -0.22
N GLU A 46 -4.30 4.91 0.62
CA GLU A 46 -3.78 5.28 1.93
C GLU A 46 -3.94 4.08 2.85
N LEU A 47 -2.80 3.48 3.20
CA LEU A 47 -2.75 2.41 4.18
C LEU A 47 -3.21 2.94 5.55
N PRO A 48 -3.98 2.14 6.32
CA PRO A 48 -4.38 2.49 7.67
C PRO A 48 -3.18 2.86 8.54
N SER A 49 -3.37 3.79 9.48
CA SER A 49 -2.32 4.22 10.42
C SER A 49 -1.67 3.06 11.16
N ALA A 50 -2.44 2.02 11.51
CA ALA A 50 -1.94 0.80 12.13
C ALA A 50 -0.87 0.11 11.28
N VAL A 51 -1.06 0.01 9.96
CA VAL A 51 -0.10 -0.63 9.04
C VAL A 51 1.20 0.18 9.03
N TRP A 52 1.12 1.51 8.94
CA TRP A 52 2.30 2.39 9.02
C TRP A 52 3.06 2.22 10.33
N ILE A 53 2.35 2.19 11.46
CA ILE A 53 2.95 2.02 12.78
C ILE A 53 3.64 0.66 12.87
N THR A 54 3.02 -0.41 12.38
CA THR A 54 3.64 -1.74 12.37
C THR A 54 4.89 -1.78 11.50
N MET A 55 4.86 -1.19 10.30
CA MET A 55 6.04 -1.12 9.43
C MET A 55 7.20 -0.40 10.10
N ILE A 56 6.97 0.78 10.68
CA ILE A 56 8.00 1.55 11.39
C ILE A 56 8.51 0.75 12.60
N GLY A 57 7.60 0.16 13.38
CA GLY A 57 7.93 -0.65 14.54
C GLY A 57 8.85 -1.83 14.18
N SER A 58 8.60 -2.51 13.06
CA SER A 58 9.47 -3.59 12.57
C SER A 58 10.91 -3.13 12.32
N TYR A 59 11.10 -1.96 11.70
CA TYR A 59 12.43 -1.41 11.49
C TYR A 59 13.11 -0.98 12.79
N VAL A 60 12.35 -0.41 13.73
CA VAL A 60 12.88 -0.06 15.06
C VAL A 60 13.37 -1.31 15.79
N VAL A 61 12.56 -2.38 15.80
CA VAL A 61 12.95 -3.67 16.41
C VAL A 61 14.21 -4.22 15.75
N PHE A 62 14.26 -4.23 14.41
CA PHE A 62 15.43 -4.70 13.67
C PHE A 62 16.71 -3.92 14.00
N LEU A 63 16.64 -2.58 13.99
CA LEU A 63 17.81 -1.73 14.27
C LEU A 63 18.29 -1.86 15.72
N LEU A 64 17.37 -1.96 16.69
CA LEU A 64 17.71 -2.19 18.09
C LEU A 64 18.33 -3.58 18.29
N ALA A 65 17.81 -4.60 17.60
CA ALA A 65 18.36 -5.94 17.66
C ALA A 65 19.78 -5.99 17.08
N LEU A 66 20.02 -5.34 15.93
CA LEU A 66 21.38 -5.20 15.38
C LEU A 66 22.30 -4.43 16.33
N LEU A 67 21.83 -3.33 16.90
CA LEU A 67 22.65 -2.52 17.80
C LEU A 67 23.05 -3.32 19.05
N GLY A 68 22.13 -4.10 19.62
CA GLY A 68 22.43 -4.98 20.74
C GLY A 68 23.35 -6.15 20.37
N ALA A 69 23.26 -6.63 19.12
CA ALA A 69 24.09 -7.73 18.63
C ALA A 69 25.51 -7.32 18.21
N THR A 70 25.75 -6.02 17.95
CA THR A 70 27.03 -5.50 17.45
C THR A 70 27.72 -4.58 18.46
N GLY A 71 28.98 -4.88 18.81
CA GLY A 71 29.72 -4.15 19.87
C GLY A 71 30.70 -3.05 19.40
N GLY A 72 30.67 -2.61 18.14
CA GLY A 72 31.70 -1.73 17.57
C GLY A 72 31.22 -0.35 17.12
N ALA A 73 32.04 0.68 17.30
CA ALA A 73 31.72 2.07 16.91
C ALA A 73 31.35 2.22 15.42
N SER A 74 32.02 1.48 14.53
CA SER A 74 31.70 1.46 13.10
C SER A 74 30.32 0.87 12.81
N ALA A 75 29.91 -0.16 13.56
CA ALA A 75 28.58 -0.76 13.43
C ALA A 75 27.50 0.21 13.92
N THR A 76 27.70 0.84 15.08
CA THR A 76 26.80 1.87 15.60
C THR A 76 26.61 3.02 14.61
N PHE A 77 27.69 3.48 13.97
CA PHE A 77 27.62 4.52 12.95
C PHE A 77 26.79 4.10 11.73
N ALA A 78 26.98 2.89 11.22
CA ALA A 78 26.20 2.36 10.10
C ALA A 78 24.71 2.20 10.46
N ILE A 79 24.41 1.76 11.68
CA ILE A 79 23.04 1.65 12.21
C ILE A 79 22.40 3.03 12.32
N ALA A 80 23.13 4.03 12.80
CA ALA A 80 22.64 5.41 12.88
C ALA A 80 22.27 5.96 11.49
N ILE A 81 23.15 5.79 10.49
CA ILE A 81 22.85 6.17 9.10
C ILE A 81 21.60 5.45 8.59
N SER A 82 21.49 4.15 8.85
CA SER A 82 20.33 3.35 8.45
C SER A 82 19.03 3.88 9.08
N ALA A 83 19.08 4.25 10.37
CA ALA A 83 17.95 4.86 11.06
C ALA A 83 17.53 6.19 10.42
N PHE A 84 18.49 7.03 10.01
CA PHE A 84 18.19 8.26 9.27
C PHE A 84 17.51 7.99 7.93
N TYR A 85 17.97 6.99 7.17
CA TYR A 85 17.31 6.62 5.90
C TYR A 85 15.88 6.12 6.12
N VAL A 86 15.65 5.29 7.13
CA VAL A 86 14.31 4.84 7.51
C VAL A 86 13.43 6.05 7.87
N ALA A 87 13.93 6.94 8.74
CA ALA A 87 13.20 8.15 9.13
C ALA A 87 12.88 9.05 7.92
N MET A 88 13.83 9.21 6.99
CA MET A 88 13.64 9.99 5.77
C MET A 88 12.57 9.35 4.87
N PHE A 89 12.60 8.03 4.66
CA PHE A 89 11.63 7.32 3.85
C PHE A 89 10.20 7.51 4.38
N PHE A 90 9.97 7.16 5.64
CA PHE A 90 8.64 7.26 6.25
C PHE A 90 8.21 8.72 6.44
N GLY A 91 9.15 9.60 6.81
CA GLY A 91 8.91 11.03 6.99
C GLY A 91 8.52 11.73 5.69
N THR A 92 9.24 11.46 4.60
CA THR A 92 8.94 12.03 3.27
C THR A 92 7.59 11.56 2.77
N ALA A 93 7.30 10.27 2.88
CA ALA A 93 6.00 9.74 2.48
C ALA A 93 4.86 10.36 3.30
N ARG A 94 5.06 10.54 4.61
CA ARG A 94 4.08 11.22 5.48
C ARG A 94 3.91 12.70 5.12
N ALA A 95 5.00 13.39 4.76
CA ALA A 95 4.94 14.78 4.33
C ALA A 95 4.17 14.93 3.01
N LEU A 96 4.38 14.02 2.05
CA LEU A 96 3.66 14.02 0.78
C LEU A 96 2.16 13.77 0.98
N LEU A 97 1.79 12.79 1.81
CA LEU A 97 0.38 12.51 2.11
C LEU A 97 -0.33 13.72 2.75
N ARG A 98 0.39 14.54 3.53
CA ARG A 98 -0.16 15.76 4.13
C ARG A 98 -0.41 16.90 3.14
N GLN A 99 0.18 16.85 1.94
CA GLN A 99 -0.01 17.85 0.90
C GLN A 99 -1.27 17.59 0.05
N GLY A 100 -1.84 16.38 0.13
CA GLY A 100 -3.05 16.01 -0.61
C GLY A 100 -4.34 16.53 0.04
N PRO A 101 -5.44 16.66 -0.73
CA PRO A 101 -6.76 16.91 -0.16
C PRO A 101 -7.18 15.78 0.77
N ALA A 102 -8.06 16.08 1.74
CA ALA A 102 -8.56 15.09 2.69
C ALA A 102 -9.18 13.89 1.96
N GLN A 103 -8.60 12.71 2.17
CA GLN A 103 -9.03 11.49 1.54
C GLN A 103 -10.06 10.75 2.40
N PRO A 104 -11.04 10.06 1.77
CA PRO A 104 -11.96 9.22 2.50
C PRO A 104 -11.23 8.02 3.12
N ASP A 105 -11.71 7.56 4.28
CA ASP A 105 -11.09 6.47 5.03
C ASP A 105 -10.73 5.27 4.15
N SER A 106 -9.58 4.68 4.48
CA SER A 106 -9.02 3.53 3.79
C SER A 106 -10.09 2.44 3.64
N PRO A 107 -10.22 1.81 2.47
CA PRO A 107 -11.11 0.66 2.29
C PRO A 107 -10.86 -0.46 3.33
N LEU A 108 -9.62 -0.56 3.83
CA LEU A 108 -9.19 -1.48 4.88
C LEU A 108 -9.75 -1.15 6.28
N GLN A 109 -10.17 0.10 6.53
CA GLN A 109 -10.70 0.60 7.81
C GLN A 109 -12.22 0.56 7.95
N ARG A 110 -12.98 0.44 6.85
CA ARG A 110 -14.45 0.25 6.92
C ARG A 110 -14.75 -1.00 7.77
N THR A 111 -15.94 -1.41 8.19
CA THR A 111 -16.15 -2.72 8.88
C THR A 111 -17.00 -3.65 8.01
N GLY A 112 -16.64 -4.95 7.90
CA GLY A 112 -17.38 -5.94 7.10
C GLY A 112 -17.20 -5.90 5.57
N ALA A 113 -16.38 -5.00 5.04
CA ALA A 113 -16.12 -4.88 3.61
C ALA A 113 -15.04 -5.87 3.13
N ILE A 114 -15.41 -6.69 2.15
CA ILE A 114 -14.50 -7.47 1.30
C ILE A 114 -13.82 -6.51 0.32
N LEU A 115 -12.50 -6.55 0.22
CA LEU A 115 -11.76 -5.74 -0.75
C LEU A 115 -11.81 -6.44 -2.11
N GLN A 116 -12.43 -5.79 -3.09
CA GLN A 116 -12.38 -6.26 -4.47
C GLN A 116 -11.01 -5.95 -5.05
N THR A 117 -10.26 -6.98 -5.46
CA THR A 117 -8.96 -6.83 -6.12
C THR A 117 -9.01 -7.36 -7.55
N ALA A 118 -7.96 -7.11 -8.34
CA ALA A 118 -7.86 -7.63 -9.70
C ALA A 118 -7.90 -9.16 -9.80
N PHE A 119 -7.58 -9.87 -8.70
CA PHE A 119 -7.55 -11.33 -8.63
C PHE A 119 -8.72 -11.91 -7.83
N GLY A 120 -9.69 -11.08 -7.47
CA GLY A 120 -10.88 -11.48 -6.73
C GLY A 120 -11.00 -10.82 -5.34
N PRO A 121 -12.07 -11.17 -4.61
CA PRO A 121 -12.32 -10.65 -3.27
C PRO A 121 -11.26 -11.13 -2.27
N LEU A 122 -10.61 -10.19 -1.58
CA LEU A 122 -9.74 -10.48 -0.44
C LEU A 122 -10.36 -9.95 0.86
N THR A 123 -10.20 -10.74 1.91
CA THR A 123 -10.44 -10.30 3.28
C THR A 123 -9.35 -9.33 3.72
N ARG A 124 -9.62 -8.56 4.76
CA ARG A 124 -8.64 -7.58 5.26
C ARG A 124 -7.42 -8.22 5.85
N SER A 125 -7.58 -9.32 6.58
CA SER A 125 -6.46 -10.05 7.16
C SER A 125 -5.48 -10.49 6.09
N GLU A 126 -5.96 -10.90 4.92
CA GLU A 126 -5.11 -11.29 3.80
C GLU A 126 -4.33 -10.09 3.25
N VAL A 127 -4.98 -8.94 3.07
CA VAL A 127 -4.30 -7.72 2.60
C VAL A 127 -3.30 -7.21 3.64
N TYR A 128 -3.66 -7.20 4.92
CA TYR A 128 -2.74 -6.86 6.01
C TYR A 128 -1.53 -7.80 6.03
N GLY A 129 -1.77 -9.12 5.87
CA GLY A 129 -0.71 -10.12 5.78
C GLY A 129 0.24 -9.83 4.62
N GLN A 130 -0.29 -9.56 3.43
CA GLN A 130 0.52 -9.25 2.25
C GLN A 130 1.39 -7.99 2.43
N VAL A 131 0.85 -6.94 3.03
CA VAL A 131 1.60 -5.69 3.24
C VAL A 131 2.65 -5.84 4.36
N LEU A 132 2.32 -6.59 5.42
CA LEU A 132 3.16 -6.67 6.62
C LEU A 132 4.15 -7.83 6.63
N ILE A 133 4.04 -8.81 5.73
CA ILE A 133 4.90 -10.01 5.75
C ILE A 133 6.38 -9.66 5.68
N VAL A 134 6.78 -8.74 4.78
CA VAL A 134 8.17 -8.35 4.61
C VAL A 134 8.70 -7.58 5.84
N PRO A 135 8.05 -6.49 6.30
CA PRO A 135 8.48 -5.80 7.52
C PRO A 135 8.60 -6.73 8.74
N VAL A 136 7.60 -7.59 8.96
CA VAL A 136 7.59 -8.52 10.10
C VAL A 136 8.73 -9.53 9.99
N ALA A 137 8.99 -10.07 8.80
CA ALA A 137 10.14 -10.95 8.56
C ALA A 137 11.48 -10.27 8.86
N VAL A 138 11.64 -8.99 8.48
CA VAL A 138 12.85 -8.21 8.80
C VAL A 138 13.03 -8.05 10.31
N ALA A 139 11.96 -7.79 11.05
CA ALA A 139 12.02 -7.71 12.51
C ALA A 139 12.45 -9.05 13.13
N PHE A 140 11.85 -10.17 12.69
CA PHE A 140 12.24 -11.51 13.15
C PHE A 140 13.68 -11.85 12.80
N PHE A 141 14.16 -11.44 11.62
CA PHE A 141 15.55 -11.62 11.23
C PHE A 141 16.50 -10.89 12.19
N GLY A 142 16.21 -9.64 12.55
CA GLY A 142 16.99 -8.91 13.55
C GLY A 142 16.99 -9.61 14.92
N ILE A 143 15.81 -10.02 15.39
CA ILE A 143 15.67 -10.77 16.65
C ILE A 143 16.51 -12.06 16.62
N ALA A 144 16.48 -12.81 15.52
CA ALA A 144 17.27 -14.03 15.36
C ALA A 144 18.77 -13.75 15.46
N ILE A 145 19.26 -12.69 14.80
CA ILE A 145 20.67 -12.26 14.93
C ILE A 145 21.01 -11.92 16.38
N ALA A 146 20.15 -11.19 17.08
CA ALA A 146 20.38 -10.83 18.47
C ALA A 146 20.42 -12.05 19.40
N ILE A 147 19.52 -13.04 19.20
CA ILE A 147 19.53 -14.28 19.97
C ILE A 147 20.81 -15.08 19.72
N ILE A 148 21.22 -15.22 18.45
CA ILE A 148 22.45 -15.94 18.10
C ILE A 148 23.66 -15.25 18.72
N SER A 149 23.75 -13.92 18.60
CA SER A 149 24.82 -13.14 19.22
C SER A 149 24.85 -13.36 20.74
N ALA A 150 23.71 -13.24 21.42
CA ALA A 150 23.62 -13.40 22.88
C ALA A 150 23.89 -14.83 23.41
N THR A 151 23.80 -15.85 22.57
CA THR A 151 23.96 -17.26 22.98
C THR A 151 25.28 -17.88 22.53
N VAL A 152 25.90 -17.35 21.47
CA VAL A 152 27.13 -17.90 20.87
C VAL A 152 28.35 -17.04 21.17
N MET A 153 28.21 -15.70 21.22
CA MET A 153 29.29 -14.77 21.52
C MET A 153 29.38 -14.46 23.01
#